data_AF-A0A7J2VWQ2-F1
#
_entry.id   AF-A0A7J2VWQ2-F1
#
_cell.length_a   1.000
_cell.length_b   1.000
_cell.length_c   1.000
_cell.angle_alpha   90.00
_cell.angle_beta   90.00
_cell.angle_gamma   90.00
#
_symmetry.space_group_name_H-M   'P 1'
#
loop_
_entity.id
_entity.type
_entity.pdbx_description
1 polymer ?
#
loop_
_entity_poly.entity_id
_entity_poly.type
_entity_poly.pdbx_seq_one_letter_code
_entity_poly.pdbx_strand_id
1 'polypeptide(L)'
;MYETIILEKFSSMPVFSLADISQITKSKAYAKFLISSLLKKGKIKKIKRDLYTLHEDAFLVATFIIRPSYISSISALSFYGDISQIPNEIFCFTNKLPKTFHFIQTIRFFHTNFFFGFEEKEYKGFKILIADREKAIIDSIGKVPIYVFEEALEKVNLEKMLEYVKKIGKKSLAKRIGYLLEKHGYNVYSDLRSLIDKKFVFLDPIAGGKKKNEKWRVIV
;
A
#
# COMPACT_ATOMS: atom_id res chain seq x y z
N MET A 1 16.02 -27.15 -22.82
CA MET A 1 16.99 -26.04 -22.85
C MET A 1 16.35 -24.71 -22.44
N TYR A 2 15.38 -24.16 -23.19
CA TYR A 2 14.75 -22.87 -22.83
C TYR A 2 14.01 -22.84 -21.50
N GLU A 3 13.37 -23.94 -21.10
CA GLU A 3 12.65 -24.01 -19.82
C GLU A 3 13.57 -23.71 -18.63
N THR A 4 14.71 -24.40 -18.50
CA THR A 4 15.69 -24.17 -17.43
C THR A 4 16.20 -22.73 -17.42
N ILE A 5 16.57 -22.20 -18.59
CA ILE A 5 17.07 -20.82 -18.75
C ILE A 5 16.05 -19.79 -18.25
N ILE A 6 14.76 -19.98 -18.55
CA ILE A 6 13.69 -19.09 -18.11
C ILE A 6 13.52 -19.17 -16.59
N LEU A 7 13.49 -20.37 -16.03
CA LEU A 7 13.31 -20.54 -14.59
C LEU A 7 14.47 -19.92 -13.79
N GLU A 8 15.72 -20.12 -14.23
CA GLU A 8 16.90 -19.51 -13.62
C GLU A 8 16.93 -18.00 -13.79
N LYS A 9 16.61 -17.50 -14.99
CA LYS A 9 16.69 -16.05 -15.26
C LYS A 9 15.60 -15.27 -14.52
N PHE A 10 14.40 -15.81 -14.44
CA PHE A 10 13.27 -15.10 -13.83
C PHE A 10 13.15 -15.37 -12.33
N SER A 11 13.94 -16.27 -11.72
CA SER A 11 13.91 -16.48 -10.27
C SER A 11 14.42 -15.27 -9.49
N SER A 12 15.21 -14.42 -10.13
CA SER A 12 15.67 -13.13 -9.59
C SER A 12 14.80 -11.95 -10.04
N MET A 13 13.61 -12.20 -10.60
CA MET A 13 12.66 -11.16 -11.01
C MET A 13 11.30 -11.39 -10.34
N PRO A 14 10.74 -10.39 -9.63
CA PRO A 14 9.44 -10.54 -8.98
C PRO A 14 8.32 -10.90 -9.95
N VAL A 15 8.34 -10.30 -11.14
CA VAL A 15 7.35 -10.54 -12.21
C VAL A 15 8.01 -10.43 -13.59
N PHE A 16 7.42 -11.08 -14.57
CA PHE A 16 7.81 -11.01 -15.98
C PHE A 16 6.60 -11.13 -16.91
N SER A 17 6.77 -10.73 -18.16
CA SER A 17 5.77 -10.65 -19.22
C SER A 17 6.04 -11.65 -20.35
N LEU A 18 5.10 -11.78 -21.29
CA LEU A 18 5.34 -12.50 -22.54
C LEU A 18 6.48 -11.87 -23.34
N ALA A 19 6.62 -10.54 -23.29
CA ALA A 19 7.66 -9.82 -24.01
C ALA A 19 9.06 -10.25 -23.50
N ASP A 20 9.23 -10.38 -22.18
CA ASP A 20 10.49 -10.79 -21.57
C ASP A 20 10.92 -12.19 -22.02
N ILE A 21 9.97 -13.14 -22.05
CA ILE A 21 10.24 -14.50 -22.55
C ILE A 21 10.51 -14.47 -24.07
N SER A 22 9.77 -13.66 -24.82
CA SER A 22 9.92 -13.56 -26.28
C SER A 22 11.30 -13.05 -26.70
N GLN A 23 11.93 -12.19 -25.89
CA GLN A 23 13.30 -11.73 -26.13
C GLN A 23 14.32 -12.89 -26.02
N ILE A 24 14.10 -13.84 -25.11
CA ILE A 24 14.98 -15.01 -24.91
C ILE A 24 14.76 -16.04 -26.02
N THR A 25 13.50 -16.35 -26.33
CA THR A 25 13.16 -17.37 -27.33
C THR A 25 13.32 -16.88 -28.76
N LYS A 26 13.43 -15.55 -28.97
CA LYS A 26 13.36 -14.88 -30.27
C LYS A 26 12.10 -15.24 -31.09
N SER A 27 11.05 -15.73 -30.42
CA SER A 27 9.80 -16.16 -31.05
C SER A 27 8.63 -15.98 -30.10
N LYS A 28 7.70 -15.07 -30.46
CA LYS A 28 6.47 -14.81 -29.70
C LYS A 28 5.53 -16.00 -29.67
N ALA A 29 5.46 -16.76 -30.77
CA ALA A 29 4.65 -17.97 -30.85
C ALA A 29 5.17 -19.04 -29.87
N TYR A 30 6.49 -19.26 -29.87
CA TYR A 30 7.11 -20.22 -28.96
C TYR A 30 7.04 -19.76 -27.50
N ALA A 31 7.21 -18.47 -27.22
CA ALA A 31 7.05 -17.92 -25.88
C ALA A 31 5.64 -18.16 -25.31
N LYS A 32 4.59 -17.97 -26.13
CA LYS A 32 3.21 -18.29 -25.72
C LYS A 32 3.03 -19.77 -25.40
N PHE A 33 3.54 -20.65 -26.26
CA PHE A 33 3.51 -22.10 -26.04
C PHE A 33 4.20 -22.46 -24.72
N LEU A 34 5.38 -21.89 -24.47
CA LEU A 34 6.19 -22.16 -23.28
C LEU A 34 5.52 -21.67 -22.00
N ILE A 35 4.96 -20.45 -22.00
CA ILE A 35 4.15 -19.95 -20.86
C ILE A 35 2.98 -20.87 -20.57
N SER A 36 2.24 -21.30 -21.60
CA SER A 36 1.11 -22.22 -21.44
C SER A 36 1.55 -23.54 -20.80
N SER A 37 2.66 -24.09 -21.28
CA SER A 37 3.27 -25.32 -20.73
C SER A 37 3.68 -25.15 -19.27
N LEU A 38 4.38 -24.06 -18.93
CA LEU A 38 4.85 -23.79 -17.57
C LEU A 38 3.71 -23.55 -16.58
N LEU A 39 2.64 -22.87 -17.00
CA LEU A 39 1.42 -22.72 -16.20
C LEU A 39 0.75 -24.07 -15.95
N LYS A 40 0.61 -24.91 -16.99
CA LYS A 40 0.02 -26.24 -16.87
C LYS A 40 0.83 -27.15 -15.93
N LYS A 41 2.16 -27.01 -15.93
CA LYS A 41 3.08 -27.70 -15.02
C LYS A 41 3.14 -27.08 -13.61
N GLY A 42 2.46 -25.95 -13.37
CA GLY A 42 2.48 -25.23 -12.09
C GLY A 42 3.81 -24.53 -11.76
N LYS A 43 4.75 -24.45 -12.71
CA LYS A 43 6.09 -23.88 -12.50
C LYS A 43 6.10 -22.37 -12.42
N ILE A 44 5.16 -21.71 -13.10
CA ILE A 44 4.92 -20.27 -13.00
C ILE A 44 3.47 -20.03 -12.62
N LYS A 45 3.16 -18.85 -12.11
CA LYS A 45 1.80 -18.42 -11.81
C LYS A 45 1.45 -17.19 -12.63
N LYS A 46 0.16 -17.06 -12.97
CA LYS A 46 -0.37 -15.89 -13.68
C LYS A 46 -0.97 -14.92 -12.66
N ILE A 47 -0.51 -13.67 -12.68
CA ILE A 47 -1.06 -12.60 -11.84
C ILE A 47 -2.19 -11.88 -12.57
N LYS A 48 -1.93 -11.46 -13.81
CA LYS A 48 -2.93 -10.88 -14.71
C LYS A 48 -2.58 -11.19 -16.15
N ARG A 49 -3.36 -10.66 -17.11
CA ARG A 49 -2.98 -10.73 -18.52
C ARG A 49 -1.58 -10.12 -18.71
N ASP A 50 -0.70 -10.92 -19.31
CA ASP A 50 0.69 -10.55 -19.62
C ASP A 50 1.57 -10.26 -18.41
N LEU A 51 1.25 -10.85 -17.25
CA LEU A 51 2.08 -10.74 -16.05
C LEU A 51 2.09 -12.06 -15.28
N TYR A 52 3.29 -12.59 -15.09
CA TYR A 52 3.56 -13.89 -14.51
C TYR A 52 4.64 -13.77 -13.44
N THR A 53 4.73 -14.78 -12.58
CA THR A 53 5.73 -14.84 -11.51
C THR A 53 6.12 -16.28 -11.21
N LEU A 54 7.32 -16.46 -10.64
CA LEU A 54 7.77 -17.69 -10.01
C LEU A 54 7.49 -17.71 -8.50
N HIS A 55 7.04 -16.59 -7.93
CA HIS A 55 6.90 -16.42 -6.49
C HIS A 55 5.46 -16.60 -6.04
N GLU A 56 5.28 -17.35 -4.95
CA GLU A 56 4.01 -17.50 -4.26
C GLU A 56 3.84 -16.49 -3.12
N ASP A 57 4.14 -15.22 -3.40
CA ASP A 57 4.08 -14.14 -2.42
C ASP A 57 3.40 -12.92 -3.03
N ALA A 58 2.16 -12.66 -2.60
CA ALA A 58 1.39 -11.54 -3.11
C ALA A 58 1.99 -10.19 -2.70
N PHE A 59 2.63 -10.09 -1.53
CA PHE A 59 3.24 -8.86 -1.02
C PHE A 59 4.46 -8.48 -1.85
N LEU A 60 5.30 -9.47 -2.18
CA LEU A 60 6.44 -9.30 -3.07
C LEU A 60 6.03 -8.76 -4.45
N VAL A 61 5.00 -9.35 -5.06
CA VAL A 61 4.64 -9.01 -6.45
C VAL A 61 3.79 -7.75 -6.58
N ALA A 62 3.18 -7.28 -5.48
CA ALA A 62 2.11 -6.28 -5.50
C ALA A 62 2.50 -5.01 -6.26
N THR A 63 3.58 -4.33 -5.90
CA THR A 63 3.97 -3.03 -6.50
C THR A 63 4.38 -3.15 -7.98
N PHE A 64 4.60 -4.37 -8.46
CA PHE A 64 4.99 -4.64 -9.84
C PHE A 64 3.80 -4.88 -10.77
N ILE A 65 2.59 -5.03 -10.24
CA ILE A 65 1.37 -5.23 -11.04
C ILE A 65 0.94 -3.94 -11.74
N ILE A 66 1.02 -2.81 -11.02
CA ILE A 66 0.77 -1.45 -11.53
C ILE A 66 1.94 -0.58 -11.11
N ARG A 67 2.58 0.11 -12.06
CA ARG A 67 3.66 1.06 -11.81
C ARG A 67 3.28 2.47 -12.30
N PRO A 68 3.61 3.53 -11.54
CA PRO A 68 4.20 3.50 -10.20
C PRO A 68 3.17 3.15 -9.12
N SER A 69 3.58 2.43 -8.07
CA SER A 69 2.78 2.16 -6.88
C SER A 69 3.67 1.81 -5.68
N TYR A 70 3.10 1.85 -4.48
CA TYR A 70 3.75 1.41 -3.24
C TYR A 70 2.75 0.69 -2.34
N ILE A 71 3.23 -0.21 -1.49
CA ILE A 71 2.44 -0.84 -0.43
C ILE A 71 2.25 0.16 0.71
N SER A 72 1.04 0.28 1.25
CA SER A 72 0.72 1.27 2.29
C SER A 72 -0.39 0.76 3.22
N SER A 73 -0.96 1.65 4.04
CA SER A 73 -2.03 1.35 4.99
C SER A 73 -1.64 0.20 5.93
N ILE A 74 -2.61 -0.59 6.37
CA ILE A 74 -2.44 -1.72 7.29
C ILE A 74 -1.43 -2.76 6.79
N SER A 75 -1.21 -2.88 5.47
CA SER A 75 -0.17 -3.76 4.92
C SER A 75 1.24 -3.27 5.23
N ALA A 76 1.49 -1.95 5.15
CA ALA A 76 2.78 -1.38 5.54
C ALA A 76 2.95 -1.35 7.07
N LEU A 77 1.89 -1.01 7.81
CA LEU A 77 1.95 -1.00 9.27
C LEU A 77 2.19 -2.40 9.85
N SER A 78 1.57 -3.43 9.26
CA SER A 78 1.81 -4.83 9.64
C SER A 78 3.24 -5.26 9.31
N PHE A 79 3.79 -4.85 8.16
CA PHE A 79 5.19 -5.09 7.81
C PHE A 79 6.17 -4.51 8.83
N TYR A 80 5.86 -3.35 9.41
CA TYR A 80 6.70 -2.73 10.46
C TYR A 80 6.46 -3.29 11.87
N GLY A 81 5.49 -4.19 12.06
CA GLY A 81 5.08 -4.66 13.38
C GLY A 81 4.46 -3.55 14.24
N ASP A 82 3.81 -2.57 13.60
CA ASP A 82 3.13 -1.46 14.28
C ASP A 82 1.65 -1.76 14.55
N ILE A 83 1.12 -2.82 13.94
CA ILE A 83 -0.22 -3.33 14.23
C ILE A 83 -0.18 -4.84 14.52
N SER A 84 -1.07 -5.28 15.41
CA SER A 84 -1.27 -6.67 15.81
C SER A 84 -2.12 -7.45 14.81
N GLN A 85 -3.05 -6.77 14.13
CA GLN A 85 -3.92 -7.40 13.15
C GLN A 85 -3.16 -7.68 11.84
N ILE A 86 -3.22 -8.94 11.38
CA ILE A 86 -2.65 -9.33 10.09
C ILE A 86 -3.68 -9.02 8.98
N PRO A 87 -3.35 -8.17 7.99
CA PRO A 87 -4.24 -7.88 6.87
C PRO A 87 -4.50 -9.12 6.01
N ASN A 88 -5.77 -9.37 5.67
CA ASN A 88 -6.17 -10.44 4.73
C ASN A 88 -6.04 -10.01 3.25
N GLU A 89 -5.80 -8.72 2.99
CA GLU A 89 -5.56 -8.16 1.66
C GLU A 89 -4.32 -7.27 1.68
N ILE A 90 -3.71 -7.06 0.52
CA ILE A 90 -2.58 -6.14 0.35
C ILE A 90 -3.08 -4.80 -0.19
N PHE A 91 -2.80 -3.74 0.55
CA PHE A 91 -3.19 -2.38 0.24
C PHE A 91 -2.04 -1.68 -0.49
N CYS A 92 -2.28 -1.32 -1.74
CA CYS A 92 -1.35 -0.56 -2.56
C CYS A 92 -1.95 0.80 -2.95
N PHE A 93 -1.08 1.77 -3.17
CA PHE A 93 -1.46 3.12 -3.58
C PHE A 93 -0.74 3.50 -4.87
N THR A 94 -1.45 4.17 -5.77
CA THR A 94 -0.95 4.56 -7.09
C THR A 94 -1.55 5.90 -7.52
N ASN A 95 -0.83 6.64 -8.36
CA ASN A 95 -1.37 7.80 -9.07
C ASN A 95 -2.11 7.40 -10.37
N LYS A 96 -2.19 6.10 -10.67
CA LYS A 96 -2.97 5.54 -11.78
C LYS A 96 -4.39 5.21 -11.34
N LEU A 97 -5.18 4.65 -12.27
CA LEU A 97 -6.54 4.18 -11.98
C LEU A 97 -6.50 3.06 -10.93
N PRO A 98 -7.39 3.12 -9.93
CA PRO A 98 -7.49 2.09 -8.91
C PRO A 98 -8.00 0.78 -9.53
N LYS A 99 -7.55 -0.35 -8.99
CA LYS A 99 -7.91 -1.68 -9.47
C LYS A 99 -7.71 -2.73 -8.40
N THR A 100 -8.49 -3.79 -8.44
CA THR A 100 -8.31 -4.97 -7.59
C THR A 100 -7.84 -6.16 -8.44
N PHE A 101 -6.91 -6.94 -7.89
CA PHE A 101 -6.44 -8.19 -8.49
C PHE A 101 -6.59 -9.32 -7.48
N HIS A 102 -6.97 -10.48 -7.97
CA HIS A 102 -7.02 -11.72 -7.17
C HIS A 102 -5.89 -12.62 -7.63
N PHE A 103 -4.91 -12.82 -6.74
CA PHE A 103 -3.80 -13.74 -6.93
C PHE A 103 -3.88 -14.83 -5.84
N ILE A 104 -2.85 -14.96 -5.00
CA ILE A 104 -2.89 -15.80 -3.78
C ILE A 104 -3.67 -15.08 -2.67
N GLN A 105 -3.50 -13.76 -2.60
CA GLN A 105 -4.29 -12.86 -1.78
C GLN A 105 -4.87 -11.77 -2.68
N THR A 106 -5.92 -11.10 -2.22
CA THR A 106 -6.45 -9.93 -2.90
C THR A 106 -5.46 -8.77 -2.76
N ILE A 107 -5.12 -8.14 -3.89
CA ILE A 107 -4.26 -6.95 -3.94
C ILE A 107 -5.12 -5.80 -4.45
N ARG A 108 -5.30 -4.79 -3.59
CA ARG A 108 -6.20 -3.67 -3.83
C ARG A 108 -5.40 -2.38 -4.03
N PHE A 109 -5.57 -1.75 -5.18
CA PHE A 109 -4.94 -0.48 -5.50
C PHE A 109 -5.92 0.67 -5.29
N PHE A 110 -5.52 1.63 -4.47
CA PHE A 110 -6.21 2.88 -4.27
C PHE A 110 -5.53 4.00 -5.05
N HIS A 111 -6.34 4.90 -5.59
CA HIS A 111 -5.83 6.13 -6.18
C HIS A 111 -5.43 7.13 -5.09
N THR A 112 -4.31 7.81 -5.28
CA THR A 112 -3.90 8.94 -4.43
C THR A 112 -3.28 10.06 -5.25
N ASN A 113 -3.63 11.29 -4.88
CA ASN A 113 -2.98 12.50 -5.36
C ASN A 113 -1.73 12.85 -4.53
N PHE A 114 -1.51 12.17 -3.40
CA PHE A 114 -0.40 12.41 -2.47
C PHE A 114 0.59 11.25 -2.55
N PHE A 115 1.33 11.22 -3.67
CA PHE A 115 2.26 10.15 -4.00
C PHE A 115 3.68 10.46 -3.48
N PHE A 116 3.86 10.38 -2.16
CA PHE A 116 5.13 10.56 -1.45
C PHE A 116 5.14 9.74 -0.15
N GLY A 117 6.23 9.77 0.64
CA GLY A 117 6.28 9.14 1.96
C GLY A 117 6.42 7.62 1.88
N PHE A 118 7.17 7.15 0.89
CA PHE A 118 7.49 5.74 0.69
C PHE A 118 8.94 5.63 0.25
N GLU A 119 9.54 4.49 0.55
CA GLU A 119 10.94 4.20 0.26
C GLU A 119 11.10 2.78 -0.31
N GLU A 120 12.26 2.52 -0.88
CA GLU A 120 12.64 1.18 -1.31
C GLU A 120 13.15 0.38 -0.10
N LYS A 121 12.55 -0.79 0.14
CA LYS A 121 12.98 -1.74 1.17
C LYS A 121 13.33 -3.08 0.55
N GLU A 122 14.31 -3.74 1.15
CA GLU A 122 14.61 -5.13 0.84
C GLU A 122 13.59 -6.06 1.49
N TYR A 123 13.01 -6.96 0.70
CA TYR A 123 12.06 -7.98 1.12
C TYR A 123 12.34 -9.26 0.35
N LYS A 124 12.79 -10.30 1.05
CA LYS A 124 13.13 -11.62 0.47
C LYS A 124 14.10 -11.54 -0.73
N GLY A 125 15.11 -10.67 -0.64
CA GLY A 125 16.11 -10.46 -1.70
C GLY A 125 15.63 -9.58 -2.87
N PHE A 126 14.46 -8.95 -2.74
CA PHE A 126 13.91 -8.04 -3.74
C PHE A 126 13.69 -6.65 -3.17
N LYS A 127 13.73 -5.66 -4.05
CA LYS A 127 13.45 -4.27 -3.72
C LYS A 127 11.97 -3.95 -3.97
N ILE A 128 11.23 -3.64 -2.92
CA ILE A 128 9.82 -3.24 -2.98
C ILE A 128 9.65 -1.80 -2.50
N LEU A 129 8.63 -1.11 -3.01
CA LEU A 129 8.27 0.24 -2.55
C LEU A 129 7.20 0.14 -1.46
N ILE A 130 7.48 0.71 -0.29
CA ILE A 130 6.60 0.66 0.87
C ILE A 130 6.54 2.03 1.54
N ALA A 131 5.33 2.42 1.95
CA ALA A 131 5.11 3.63 2.72
C ALA A 131 5.89 3.58 4.02
N ASP A 132 6.37 4.73 4.48
CA ASP A 132 6.78 4.86 5.88
C ASP A 132 5.55 4.84 6.81
N ARG A 133 5.81 4.80 8.12
CA ARG A 133 4.77 4.70 9.14
C ARG A 133 3.76 5.84 9.06
N GLU A 134 4.25 7.08 8.96
CA GLU A 134 3.41 8.28 8.96
C GLU A 134 2.48 8.28 7.74
N LYS A 135 3.03 7.96 6.56
CA LYS A 135 2.26 7.89 5.33
C LYS A 135 1.27 6.73 5.36
N ALA A 136 1.66 5.58 5.91
CA ALA A 136 0.78 4.43 6.04
C ALA A 136 -0.43 4.71 6.94
N ILE A 137 -0.23 5.37 8.10
CA ILE A 137 -1.31 5.85 8.98
C ILE A 137 -2.25 6.79 8.21
N ILE A 138 -1.71 7.76 7.48
CA ILE A 138 -2.50 8.72 6.69
C ILE A 138 -3.32 7.99 5.60
N ASP A 139 -2.71 7.01 4.93
CA ASP A 139 -3.35 6.24 3.87
C ASP A 139 -4.43 5.28 4.38
N SER A 140 -4.36 4.87 5.65
CA SER A 140 -5.40 4.06 6.29
C SER A 140 -6.70 4.82 6.52
N ILE A 141 -6.66 6.15 6.66
CA ILE A 141 -7.84 6.97 6.96
C ILE A 141 -8.88 6.84 5.83
N GLY A 142 -10.07 6.35 6.21
CA GLY A 142 -11.19 6.16 5.28
C GLY A 142 -11.00 4.98 4.33
N LYS A 143 -10.01 4.10 4.57
CA LYS A 143 -9.84 2.81 3.89
C LYS A 143 -10.12 1.64 4.81
N VAL A 144 -9.79 1.82 6.09
CA VAL A 144 -10.10 0.90 7.18
C VAL A 144 -10.64 1.71 8.37
N PRO A 145 -11.38 1.09 9.29
CA PRO A 145 -11.73 1.71 10.56
C PRO A 145 -10.48 2.13 11.35
N ILE A 146 -10.57 3.22 12.11
CA ILE A 146 -9.44 3.78 12.87
C ILE A 146 -8.90 2.79 13.89
N TYR A 147 -9.78 2.04 14.57
CA TYR A 147 -9.37 1.07 15.58
C TYR A 147 -8.44 -0.03 15.05
N VAL A 148 -8.38 -0.25 13.73
CA VAL A 148 -7.51 -1.26 13.09
C VAL A 148 -6.05 -0.81 13.06
N PHE A 149 -5.79 0.51 13.04
CA PHE A 149 -4.43 1.05 12.93
C PHE A 149 -4.06 2.03 14.03
N GLU A 150 -4.98 2.32 14.97
CA GLU A 150 -4.77 3.33 16.01
C GLU A 150 -3.51 3.05 16.84
N GLU A 151 -3.22 1.78 17.15
CA GLU A 151 -1.99 1.35 17.86
C GLU A 151 -0.69 1.79 17.17
N ALA A 152 -0.69 1.99 15.84
CA ALA A 152 0.49 2.46 15.13
C ALA A 152 0.89 3.90 15.49
N LEU A 153 0.00 4.69 16.10
CA LEU A 153 0.30 6.04 16.58
C LEU A 153 1.28 6.04 17.76
N GLU A 154 1.47 4.93 18.46
CA GLU A 154 2.43 4.81 19.56
C GLU A 154 3.89 4.96 19.07
N LYS A 155 4.16 4.60 17.82
CA LYS A 155 5.51 4.60 17.22
C LYS A 155 5.70 5.71 16.19
N VAL A 156 4.79 6.68 16.14
CA VAL A 156 4.81 7.75 15.12
C VAL A 156 5.96 8.72 15.36
N ASN A 157 6.65 9.13 14.30
CA ASN A 157 7.50 10.31 14.35
C ASN A 157 6.60 11.56 14.22
N LEU A 158 6.46 12.29 15.33
CA LEU A 158 5.54 13.43 15.42
C LEU A 158 5.87 14.55 14.41
N GLU A 159 7.14 14.93 14.30
CA GLU A 159 7.59 16.01 13.42
C GLU A 159 7.26 15.69 11.97
N LYS A 160 7.59 14.47 11.54
CA LYS A 160 7.32 13.99 10.19
C LYS A 160 5.82 13.86 9.90
N MET A 161 5.03 13.39 10.86
CA MET A 161 3.57 13.35 10.73
C MET A 161 2.99 14.75 10.51
N LEU A 162 3.44 15.74 11.29
CA LEU A 162 3.01 17.13 11.13
C LEU A 162 3.43 17.73 9.78
N GLU A 163 4.66 17.45 9.33
CA GLU A 163 5.13 17.81 7.98
C GLU A 163 4.18 17.25 6.91
N TYR A 164 3.82 15.96 7.02
CA TYR A 164 2.99 15.28 6.02
C TYR A 164 1.57 15.83 6.00
N VAL A 165 0.98 16.07 7.17
CA VAL A 165 -0.34 16.72 7.28
C VAL A 165 -0.33 18.12 6.67
N LYS A 166 0.68 18.94 6.98
CA LYS A 166 0.83 20.30 6.44
C LYS A 166 1.03 20.27 4.93
N LYS A 167 1.89 19.38 4.42
CA LYS A 167 2.14 19.17 2.99
C LYS A 167 0.89 18.76 2.23
N ILE A 168 0.04 17.91 2.83
CA ILE A 168 -1.23 17.49 2.23
C ILE A 168 -2.28 18.62 2.26
N GLY A 169 -2.28 19.45 3.31
CA GLY A 169 -3.14 20.64 3.43
C GLY A 169 -4.65 20.35 3.53
N LYS A 170 -5.07 19.08 3.54
CA LYS A 170 -6.49 18.71 3.67
C LYS A 170 -6.95 18.90 5.11
N LYS A 171 -7.84 19.87 5.32
CA LYS A 171 -8.44 20.18 6.62
C LYS A 171 -9.06 18.97 7.31
N SER A 172 -9.77 18.12 6.57
CA SER A 172 -10.38 16.91 7.14
C SER A 172 -9.36 15.87 7.59
N LEU A 173 -8.18 15.82 6.97
CA LEU A 173 -7.06 14.99 7.43
C LEU A 173 -6.43 15.59 8.69
N ALA A 174 -6.13 16.89 8.67
CA ALA A 174 -5.52 17.59 9.80
C ALA A 174 -6.36 17.47 11.08
N LYS A 175 -7.68 17.56 10.97
CA LYS A 175 -8.61 17.37 12.09
C LYS A 175 -8.55 15.97 12.69
N ARG A 176 -8.52 14.94 11.83
CA ARG A 176 -8.46 13.53 12.27
C ARG A 176 -7.14 13.22 12.92
N ILE A 177 -6.03 13.49 12.24
CA ILE A 177 -4.68 13.23 12.75
C ILE A 177 -4.43 14.05 14.02
N GLY A 178 -4.80 15.32 14.04
CA GLY A 178 -4.64 16.16 15.22
C GLY A 178 -5.41 15.64 16.43
N TYR A 179 -6.67 15.23 16.26
CA TYR A 179 -7.43 14.59 17.33
C TYR A 179 -6.79 13.28 17.80
N LEU A 180 -6.36 12.42 16.86
CA LEU A 180 -5.74 11.14 17.18
C LEU A 180 -4.42 11.31 17.93
N LEU A 181 -3.55 12.22 17.50
CA LEU A 181 -2.30 12.56 18.19
C LEU A 181 -2.57 13.11 19.60
N GLU A 182 -3.54 14.01 19.75
CA GLU A 182 -3.92 14.52 21.08
C GLU A 182 -4.45 13.44 22.01
N LYS A 183 -5.24 12.49 21.49
CA LYS A 183 -5.69 11.31 22.24
C LYS A 183 -4.50 10.44 22.72
N HIS A 184 -3.39 10.44 21.99
CA HIS A 184 -2.15 9.74 22.35
C HIS A 184 -1.15 10.63 23.13
N GLY A 185 -1.61 11.74 23.70
CA GLY A 185 -0.81 12.58 24.61
C GLY A 185 0.04 13.65 23.93
N TYR A 186 -0.03 13.80 22.60
CA TYR A 186 0.73 14.83 21.89
C TYR A 186 0.00 16.18 21.87
N ASN A 187 0.68 17.25 22.27
CA ASN A 187 0.13 18.60 22.17
C ASN A 187 0.44 19.22 20.80
N VAL A 188 -0.45 19.02 19.82
CA VAL A 188 -0.27 19.45 18.41
C VAL A 188 -1.29 20.47 17.91
N TYR A 189 -2.13 20.99 18.81
CA TYR A 189 -3.22 21.86 18.39
C TYR A 189 -2.72 23.15 17.76
N SER A 190 -1.71 23.79 18.35
CA SER A 190 -1.08 25.01 17.81
C SER A 190 -0.53 24.80 16.40
N ASP A 191 0.08 23.64 16.14
CA ASP A 191 0.73 23.31 14.87
C ASP A 191 -0.24 23.17 13.70
N LEU A 192 -1.46 22.71 14.00
CA LEU A 192 -2.47 22.39 12.99
C LEU A 192 -3.67 23.34 13.02
N ARG A 193 -3.73 24.30 13.95
CA ARG A 193 -4.87 25.22 14.15
C ARG A 193 -5.28 25.94 12.87
N SER A 194 -4.32 26.35 12.04
CA SER A 194 -4.58 27.04 10.76
C SER A 194 -5.34 26.18 9.75
N LEU A 195 -5.30 24.85 9.88
CA LEU A 195 -6.00 23.89 9.03
C LEU A 195 -7.37 23.47 9.59
N ILE A 196 -7.80 24.02 10.74
CA ILE A 196 -9.08 23.68 11.38
C ILE A 196 -10.12 24.74 11.01
N ASP A 197 -11.03 24.40 10.09
CA ASP A 197 -12.23 25.22 9.83
C ASP A 197 -13.43 24.82 10.69
N LYS A 198 -14.54 25.57 10.58
CA LYS A 198 -15.74 25.37 11.41
C LYS A 198 -16.51 24.07 11.12
N LYS A 199 -16.24 23.38 9.99
CA LYS A 199 -17.03 22.23 9.53
C LYS A 199 -16.71 20.96 10.34
N PHE A 200 -17.73 20.28 10.84
CA PHE A 200 -17.53 18.97 11.47
C PHE A 200 -17.27 17.87 10.44
N VAL A 201 -16.39 16.93 10.78
CA VAL A 201 -16.14 15.71 9.99
C VAL A 201 -16.18 14.49 10.90
N PHE A 202 -16.59 13.32 10.41
CA PHE A 202 -16.40 12.09 11.18
C PHE A 202 -14.91 11.83 11.39
N LEU A 203 -14.55 11.50 12.63
CA LEU A 203 -13.21 11.04 12.99
C LEU A 203 -12.90 9.79 12.16
N ASP A 204 -13.75 8.76 12.30
CA ASP A 204 -13.71 7.55 11.50
C ASP A 204 -14.75 7.64 10.36
N PRO A 205 -14.33 7.81 9.09
CA PRO A 205 -15.26 7.86 7.97
C PRO A 205 -15.98 6.54 7.67
N ILE A 206 -15.47 5.42 8.19
CA ILE A 206 -16.00 4.08 7.97
C ILE A 206 -16.96 3.70 9.09
N ALA A 207 -16.56 3.88 10.35
CA ALA A 207 -17.38 3.53 11.52
C ALA A 207 -18.39 4.61 11.92
N GLY A 208 -18.18 5.86 11.49
CA GLY A 208 -19.00 7.01 11.90
C GLY A 208 -18.65 7.50 13.30
N GLY A 209 -19.61 8.18 13.94
CA GLY A 209 -19.44 8.73 15.29
C GLY A 209 -20.73 9.39 15.80
N LYS A 210 -20.78 9.68 17.10
CA LYS A 210 -21.95 10.30 17.76
C LYS A 210 -21.59 11.56 18.55
N LYS A 211 -20.41 11.61 19.16
CA LYS A 211 -20.01 12.68 20.07
C LYS A 211 -19.18 13.74 19.35
N LYS A 212 -19.58 14.99 19.43
CA LYS A 212 -18.80 16.10 18.86
C LYS A 212 -17.62 16.46 19.74
N ASN A 213 -16.45 16.63 19.14
CA ASN A 213 -15.30 17.30 19.71
C ASN A 213 -15.18 18.70 19.10
N GLU A 214 -15.45 19.73 19.89
CA GLU A 214 -15.47 21.13 19.44
C GLU A 214 -14.09 21.65 19.03
N LYS A 215 -13.02 21.18 19.71
CA LYS A 215 -11.64 21.62 19.48
C LYS A 215 -11.15 21.27 18.07
N TRP A 216 -11.26 19.99 17.71
CA TRP A 216 -10.82 19.46 16.42
C TRP A 216 -11.92 19.44 15.36
N ARG A 217 -13.16 19.78 15.73
CA ARG A 217 -14.33 19.73 14.85
C ARG A 217 -14.49 18.33 14.23
N VAL A 218 -14.33 17.30 15.06
CA VAL A 218 -14.57 15.90 14.67
C VAL A 218 -15.77 15.32 15.40
N ILE A 219 -16.42 14.33 14.79
CA ILE A 219 -17.48 13.52 15.40
C ILE A 219 -16.86 12.14 15.68
N VAL A 220 -16.75 11.81 16.96
CA VAL A 220 -16.15 10.59 17.52
C VAL A 220 -17.23 9.56 17.81
#